data_AF-A0A358D173-F1
#
_entry.id   AF-A0A358D173-F1
#
_cell.length_a   1.000
_cell.length_b   1.000
_cell.length_c   1.000
_cell.angle_alpha   90.00
_cell.angle_beta   90.00
_cell.angle_gamma   90.00
#
_symmetry.space_group_name_H-M   'P 1'
#
loop_
_entity.id
_entity.type
_entity.pdbx_description
1 polymer ?
#
loop_
_entity_poly.entity_id
_entity_poly.type
_entity_poly.pdbx_seq_one_letter_code
_entity_poly.pdbx_strand_id
1 'polypeptide(L)'
;MIGSLRGVLIDKDAEGEIVIDVSGVGYRVTVNPRTLADLPDIGIDAFVHIHHHIREDDQTLYGFGTLAERKCFESVIGAHGVGPALGMAVLAT
;
A
#
# COMPACT_ATOMS: atom_id res chain seq x y z
N MET A 1 -11.69 -2.97 8.72
CA MET A 1 -10.41 -3.39 8.13
C MET A 1 -10.54 -3.36 6.61
N ILE A 2 -9.54 -2.85 5.89
CA ILE A 2 -9.55 -2.74 4.41
C ILE A 2 -8.54 -3.76 3.86
N GLY A 3 -8.96 -4.65 2.97
CA GLY A 3 -8.11 -5.73 2.45
C GLY A 3 -7.62 -5.53 1.00
N SER A 4 -8.27 -4.65 0.25
CA SER A 4 -7.91 -4.28 -1.12
C SER A 4 -8.63 -3.01 -1.53
N LEU A 5 -8.11 -2.32 -2.53
CA LEU A 5 -8.79 -1.22 -3.21
C LEU A 5 -8.78 -1.46 -4.72
N ARG A 6 -9.87 -1.05 -5.38
CA ARG A 6 -10.01 -1.05 -6.83
C ARG A 6 -10.67 0.26 -7.24
N GLY A 7 -10.04 0.98 -8.16
CA GLY A 7 -10.57 2.24 -8.68
C GLY A 7 -9.53 3.01 -9.47
N VAL A 8 -9.81 4.29 -9.74
CA VAL A 8 -8.97 5.10 -10.60
C VAL A 8 -7.79 5.64 -9.81
N LEU A 9 -6.58 5.46 -10.34
CA LEU A 9 -5.40 6.07 -9.77
C LEU A 9 -5.38 7.56 -10.12
N ILE A 10 -5.46 8.43 -9.12
CA ILE A 10 -5.58 9.88 -9.33
C ILE A 10 -4.31 10.65 -8.96
N ASP A 11 -3.42 10.06 -8.17
CA ASP A 11 -2.14 10.67 -7.81
C ASP A 11 -1.05 9.62 -7.52
N LYS A 12 0.21 9.98 -7.76
CA LYS A 12 1.43 9.23 -7.44
C LYS A 12 2.54 10.21 -7.06
N ASP A 13 3.12 10.08 -5.88
CA ASP A 13 4.34 10.80 -5.52
C ASP A 13 5.60 9.93 -5.71
N ALA A 14 6.77 10.57 -5.65
CA ALA A 14 8.07 9.89 -5.76
C ALA A 14 8.52 9.22 -4.44
N GLU A 15 7.84 9.50 -3.33
CA GLU A 15 8.13 9.02 -1.98
C GLU A 15 7.41 7.70 -1.66
N GLY A 16 6.47 7.28 -2.51
CA GLY A 16 5.72 6.03 -2.41
C GLY A 16 4.26 6.19 -1.96
N GLU A 17 3.70 7.41 -1.92
CA GLU A 17 2.27 7.61 -1.71
C GLU A 17 1.50 7.62 -3.04
N ILE A 18 0.36 6.92 -3.05
CA ILE A 18 -0.60 6.96 -4.14
C ILE A 18 -1.98 7.31 -3.61
N VAL A 19 -2.83 7.84 -4.49
CA VAL A 19 -4.25 8.05 -4.20
C VAL A 19 -5.12 7.32 -5.20
N ILE A 20 -5.97 6.42 -4.69
CA ILE A 20 -6.96 5.69 -5.49
C ILE A 20 -8.36 6.23 -5.17
N ASP A 21 -9.04 6.76 -6.18
CA ASP A 21 -10.46 7.09 -6.10
C ASP A 21 -11.28 5.80 -6.22
N VAL A 22 -12.00 5.47 -5.16
CA VAL A 22 -13.00 4.40 -5.13
C VAL A 22 -14.38 5.01 -4.92
N SER A 23 -15.13 5.15 -6.02
CA SER A 23 -16.50 5.66 -6.02
C SER A 23 -16.66 7.05 -5.37
N GLY A 24 -15.71 7.96 -5.62
CA GLY A 24 -15.69 9.33 -5.11
C GLY A 24 -14.96 9.51 -3.79
N VAL A 25 -14.32 8.45 -3.27
CA VAL A 25 -13.51 8.51 -2.04
C VAL A 25 -12.05 8.27 -2.38
N GLY A 26 -11.19 9.28 -2.17
CA GLY A 26 -9.74 9.17 -2.35
C GLY A 26 -9.07 8.50 -1.16
N TYR A 27 -8.52 7.31 -1.38
CA TYR A 27 -7.74 6.58 -0.38
C TYR A 27 -6.25 6.81 -0.60
N ARG A 28 -5.59 7.36 0.41
CA ARG A 28 -4.11 7.46 0.46
C ARG A 28 -3.52 6.11 0.86
N VAL A 29 -2.57 5.63 0.07
CA VAL A 29 -1.93 4.33 0.26
C VAL A 29 -0.43 4.49 0.10
N THR A 30 0.34 3.96 1.06
CA THR A 30 1.79 3.87 0.97
C THR A 30 2.18 2.56 0.28
N VAL A 31 2.97 2.63 -0.78
CA VAL A 31 3.47 1.48 -1.55
C VAL A 31 5.00 1.47 -1.57
N ASN A 32 5.61 0.32 -1.84
CA ASN A 32 7.06 0.23 -2.02
C ASN A 32 7.45 0.72 -3.44
N PRO A 33 8.72 1.10 -3.68
CA PRO A 33 9.15 1.60 -4.99
C PRO A 33 8.86 0.65 -6.16
N ARG A 34 8.94 -0.66 -5.90
CA ARG A 34 8.59 -1.70 -6.88
C ARG A 34 7.12 -1.66 -7.30
N THR A 35 6.21 -1.67 -6.32
CA THR A 35 4.76 -1.55 -6.58
C THR A 35 4.45 -0.23 -7.26
N LEU A 36 5.09 0.88 -6.86
CA LEU A 36 4.90 2.18 -7.49
C LEU A 36 5.23 2.16 -8.99
N ALA A 37 6.34 1.50 -9.35
CA ALA A 37 6.78 1.34 -10.74
C ALA A 37 5.84 0.43 -11.56
N ASP A 38 5.23 -0.57 -10.94
CA ASP A 38 4.30 -1.50 -11.59
C ASP A 38 2.87 -0.95 -11.74
N LEU A 39 2.52 0.14 -11.04
CA LEU A 39 1.21 0.76 -11.13
C LEU A 39 0.99 1.45 -12.49
N PRO A 40 -0.25 1.45 -13.00
CA PRO A 40 -0.58 2.12 -14.26
C PRO A 40 -0.45 3.64 -14.16
N ASP A 41 -0.58 4.35 -15.28
CA ASP A 41 -0.57 5.81 -15.30
C ASP A 41 -1.79 6.42 -14.57
N ILE A 42 -1.67 7.69 -14.18
CA ILE A 42 -2.78 8.45 -13.58
C ILE A 42 -3.96 8.50 -14.56
N GLY A 43 -5.17 8.31 -14.03
CA GLY A 43 -6.42 8.23 -14.77
C GLY A 43 -6.82 6.81 -15.19
N ILE A 44 -6.01 5.81 -14.88
CA ILE A 44 -6.28 4.40 -15.20
C ILE A 44 -6.74 3.63 -13.95
N ASP A 45 -7.61 2.65 -14.16
CA ASP A 45 -8.03 1.70 -13.13
C ASP A 45 -6.83 0.90 -12.58
N ALA A 46 -6.69 0.91 -11.27
CA ALA A 46 -5.70 0.16 -10.51
C ALA A 46 -6.36 -0.77 -9.50
N PHE A 47 -5.65 -1.84 -9.15
CA PHE A 47 -6.01 -2.74 -8.07
C PHE A 47 -4.80 -2.95 -7.17
N VAL A 48 -5.00 -2.82 -5.86
CA VAL A 48 -3.95 -3.03 -4.86
C VAL A 48 -4.45 -3.86 -3.69
N HIS A 49 -3.61 -4.77 -3.21
CA HIS A 49 -3.84 -5.46 -1.95
C HIS A 49 -3.43 -4.58 -0.79
N ILE A 50 -4.27 -4.52 0.26
CA ILE A 50 -4.06 -3.59 1.38
C ILE A 50 -3.79 -4.35 2.67
N HIS A 51 -2.74 -3.94 3.38
CA HIS A 51 -2.63 -4.13 4.82
C HIS A 51 -3.07 -2.84 5.52
N HIS A 52 -4.19 -2.90 6.25
CA HIS A 52 -4.71 -1.77 7.02
C HIS A 52 -4.09 -1.81 8.42
N HIS A 53 -3.09 -0.97 8.63
CA HIS A 53 -2.38 -0.84 9.90
C HIS A 53 -3.09 0.17 10.80
N ILE A 54 -3.58 -0.27 11.96
CA ILE A 54 -4.34 0.56 12.90
C ILE A 54 -3.55 0.67 14.20
N ARG A 55 -3.31 1.90 14.65
CA ARG A 55 -2.80 2.26 15.98
C ARG A 55 -3.86 3.10 16.70
N GLU A 56 -3.64 3.44 17.97
CA GLU A 56 -4.59 4.23 18.74
C GLU A 56 -4.87 5.61 18.11
N ASP A 57 -3.83 6.26 17.57
CA ASP A 57 -3.92 7.63 17.03
C ASP A 57 -3.76 7.72 15.51
N ASP A 58 -3.60 6.59 14.81
CA ASP A 58 -3.26 6.60 13.38
C ASP A 58 -3.80 5.38 12.62
N GLN A 59 -4.12 5.58 11.35
CA GLN A 59 -4.53 4.54 10.41
C GLN A 59 -3.77 4.71 9.11
N THR A 60 -2.96 3.71 8.76
CA THR A 60 -2.16 3.72 7.53
C THR A 60 -2.55 2.55 6.63
N LEU A 61 -2.66 2.80 5.33
CA LEU A 61 -2.89 1.76 4.33
C LEU A 61 -1.57 1.47 3.61
N TYR A 62 -1.10 0.23 3.71
CA TYR A 62 0.06 -0.24 2.95
C TYR A 62 -0.42 -1.08 1.76
N GLY A 63 0.01 -0.71 0.55
CA GLY A 63 -0.41 -1.30 -0.70
C GLY A 63 0.64 -2.20 -1.34
N PHE A 64 0.18 -3.28 -1.97
CA PHE A 64 1.02 -4.28 -2.62
C PHE A 64 0.41 -4.70 -3.97
N GLY A 65 1.25 -4.92 -4.98
CA GLY A 65 0.84 -5.41 -6.29
C GLY A 65 0.31 -6.84 -6.25
N THR A 66 0.80 -7.66 -5.31
CA THR A 66 0.39 -9.07 -5.16
C THR A 66 0.01 -9.44 -3.74
N LEU A 67 -0.83 -10.49 -3.62
CA LEU A 67 -1.17 -11.07 -2.33
C LEU A 67 0.04 -11.66 -1.59
N ALA A 68 1.03 -12.17 -2.33
CA ALA A 68 2.23 -12.76 -1.77
C ALA A 68 3.10 -11.71 -1.06
N GLU A 69 3.27 -10.55 -1.67
CA GLU A 69 3.98 -9.41 -1.07
C GLU A 69 3.31 -8.93 0.21
N ARG A 70 1.98 -8.77 0.21
CA ARG A 70 1.23 -8.40 1.42
C ARG A 70 1.42 -9.41 2.55
N LYS A 71 1.36 -10.71 2.24
CA LYS A 71 1.58 -11.77 3.25
C LYS A 71 3.01 -11.78 3.79
N CYS A 72 3.98 -11.50 2.93
CA CYS A 72 5.38 -11.38 3.34
C CYS A 72 5.55 -10.20 4.29
N PHE A 73 4.97 -9.04 3.95
CA PHE A 73 4.96 -7.85 4.80
C PHE A 73 4.39 -8.16 6.18
N GLU A 74 3.20 -8.75 6.24
CA GLU A 74 2.52 -9.12 7.48
C GLU A 74 3.36 -10.07 8.35
N SER A 75 4.05 -11.01 7.72
CA SER A 75 4.96 -11.93 8.41
C SER A 75 6.16 -11.20 9.01
N VAL A 76 6.71 -10.22 8.29
CA VAL A 76 7.86 -9.42 8.72
C VAL A 76 7.49 -8.48 9.87
N ILE A 77 6.39 -7.74 9.76
CA ILE A 77 5.96 -6.80 10.82
C ILE A 77 5.36 -7.51 12.06
N GLY A 78 5.01 -8.79 11.93
CA GLY A 78 4.60 -9.63 13.06
C GLY A 78 5.77 -10.03 13.97
N ALA A 79 7.02 -9.86 13.51
CA ALA A 79 8.20 -10.13 14.32
C ALA A 79 8.41 -9.04 15.38
N HIS A 80 8.87 -9.45 16.58
CA HIS A 80 9.08 -8.52 17.69
C HIS A 80 10.10 -7.43 17.32
N GLY A 81 9.70 -6.17 17.45
CA GLY A 81 10.55 -5.01 17.17
C GLY A 81 10.61 -4.58 15.70
N VAL A 82 9.85 -5.20 14.80
CA VAL A 82 9.80 -4.81 13.38
C VAL A 82 8.57 -3.96 13.11
N GLY A 83 8.79 -2.68 12.79
CA GLY A 83 7.72 -1.77 12.41
C GLY A 83 7.41 -1.78 10.91
N PRO A 84 6.28 -1.20 10.48
CA PRO A 84 5.88 -1.08 9.08
C PRO A 84 6.95 -0.48 8.16
N ALA A 85 7.65 0.57 8.60
CA ALA A 85 8.71 1.20 7.81
C ALA A 85 9.86 0.22 7.46
N LEU A 86 10.29 -0.60 8.44
CA LEU A 86 11.30 -1.62 8.21
C LEU A 86 10.74 -2.75 7.33
N GLY A 87 9.47 -3.14 7.52
CA GLY A 87 8.80 -4.11 6.66
C GLY A 87 8.75 -3.68 5.19
N MET A 88 8.46 -2.41 4.92
CA MET A 88 8.46 -1.85 3.56
C MET A 88 9.86 -1.85 2.95
N ALA A 89 10.90 -1.53 3.73
CA ALA A 89 12.28 -1.54 3.28
C ALA A 89 12.77 -2.97 2.93
N VAL A 90 12.40 -3.98 3.72
CA VAL A 90 12.74 -5.39 3.44
C VAL A 90 12.15 -5.86 2.11
N LEU A 91 10.94 -5.42 1.77
CA LEU A 91 10.27 -5.78 0.53
C LEU A 91 10.63 -4.91 -0.68
N ALA A 92 11.44 -3.88 -0.50
CA ALA A 92 11.88 -2.99 -1.58
C ALA A 92 13.12 -3.54 -2.33
N THR A 93 13.58 -4.75 -1.99
CA THR A 93 14.72 -5.44 -2.63
C THR A 93 14.25 -6.31 -3.79
#